data_AF-A0A095B601-F1
#
_entry.id   AF-A0A095B601-F1
#
_cell.length_a   1.000
_cell.length_b   1.000
_cell.length_c   1.000
_cell.angle_alpha   90.00
_cell.angle_beta   90.00
_cell.angle_gamma   90.00
#
_symmetry.space_group_name_H-M   'P 1'
#
loop_
_entity.id
_entity.type
_entity.pdbx_description
1 polymer ?
#
loop_
_entity_poly.entity_id
_entity_poly.type
_entity_poly.pdbx_seq_one_letter_code
_entity_poly.pdbx_strand_id
1 'polypeptide(L)'
;MTRILADLPDEDIRWLDQLAVEQGKSRAAVLRDAVTAYRPHAPHDWIEKGFGAWQSRDDIGDAVDWQRRERAASTRPWDADYEATRAEFPDLFDANDDREHEAHKAWLAEQGGKLDKPKKKRQKK
;
A
#
# COMPACT_ATOMS: atom_id res chain seq x y z
N MET A 1 2.36 20.47 29.82
CA MET A 1 1.04 20.11 30.40
C MET A 1 0.47 21.32 31.08
N THR A 2 -0.78 21.67 30.81
CA THR A 2 -1.51 22.72 31.55
C THR A 2 -2.28 22.08 32.70
N ARG A 3 -2.39 22.79 33.84
CA ARG A 3 -3.19 22.36 34.99
C ARG A 3 -4.59 22.94 34.85
N ILE A 4 -5.62 22.13 35.11
CA ILE A 4 -7.02 22.54 35.13
C ILE A 4 -7.62 22.20 36.50
N LEU A 5 -8.55 23.02 36.96
CA LEU A 5 -9.41 22.72 38.10
C LEU A 5 -10.78 22.29 37.56
N ALA A 6 -11.31 21.20 38.08
CA ALA A 6 -12.63 20.70 37.74
C ALA A 6 -13.34 20.37 39.06
N ASP A 7 -14.56 20.85 39.21
CA ASP A 7 -15.42 20.49 40.34
C ASP A 7 -16.13 19.19 40.01
N LEU A 8 -15.95 18.19 40.87
CA LEU A 8 -16.62 16.90 40.79
C LEU A 8 -17.26 16.59 42.15
N PRO A 9 -18.47 16.01 42.17
CA PRO A 9 -19.06 15.44 43.39
C PRO A 9 -18.12 14.41 44.05
N ASP A 10 -18.15 14.33 45.38
CA ASP A 10 -17.34 13.36 46.14
C ASP A 10 -17.59 11.91 45.73
N GLU A 11 -18.81 11.60 45.31
CA GLU A 11 -19.17 10.27 44.79
C GLU A 11 -18.45 9.93 43.49
N ASP A 12 -18.35 10.88 42.56
CA ASP A 12 -17.65 10.71 41.29
C ASP A 12 -16.14 10.56 41.50
N ILE A 13 -15.58 11.28 42.47
CA ILE A 13 -14.16 11.15 42.85
C ILE A 13 -13.88 9.74 43.37
N ARG A 14 -14.72 9.21 44.27
CA ARG A 14 -14.58 7.85 44.80
C ARG A 14 -14.72 6.80 43.71
N TRP A 15 -15.69 6.97 42.82
CA TRP A 15 -15.89 6.09 41.68
C TRP A 15 -14.68 6.09 40.73
N LEU A 16 -14.11 7.26 40.43
CA LEU A 16 -12.90 7.39 39.60
C LEU A 16 -11.68 6.72 40.23
N ASP A 17 -11.50 6.84 41.55
CA ASP A 17 -10.40 6.18 42.26
C ASP A 17 -10.54 4.66 42.21
N GLN A 18 -11.75 4.13 42.42
CA GLN A 18 -12.02 2.70 42.27
C GLN A 18 -11.74 2.21 40.85
N LEU A 19 -12.21 2.94 39.84
CA LEU A 19 -12.00 2.61 38.43
C LEU A 19 -10.51 2.65 38.05
N ALA A 20 -9.75 3.60 38.62
CA ALA A 20 -8.30 3.69 38.45
C ALA A 20 -7.58 2.47 39.04
N VAL A 21 -7.98 2.02 40.24
CA VAL A 21 -7.44 0.81 40.88
C VAL A 21 -7.73 -0.43 40.05
N GLU A 22 -8.98 -0.60 39.60
CA GLU A 22 -9.39 -1.74 38.76
C GLU A 22 -8.62 -1.82 37.44
N GLN A 23 -8.31 -0.68 36.84
CA GLN A 23 -7.54 -0.61 35.59
C GLN A 23 -6.02 -0.58 35.79
N GLY A 24 -5.52 -0.54 37.05
CA GLY A 24 -4.10 -0.38 37.35
C GLY A 24 -3.50 0.94 36.84
N LYS A 25 -4.32 2.00 36.73
CA LYS A 25 -3.93 3.32 36.21
C LYS A 25 -3.98 4.37 37.32
N SER A 26 -3.36 5.53 37.07
CA SER A 26 -3.62 6.71 37.92
C SER A 26 -4.97 7.34 37.55
N ARG A 27 -5.67 7.93 38.52
CA ARG A 27 -6.90 8.72 38.29
C ARG A 27 -6.74 9.75 37.16
N ALA A 28 -5.59 10.45 37.12
CA ALA A 28 -5.32 11.42 36.07
C ALA A 28 -5.17 10.78 34.68
N ALA A 29 -4.71 9.53 34.58
CA ALA A 29 -4.67 8.80 33.31
C ALA A 29 -6.09 8.44 32.84
N VAL A 30 -6.94 7.94 33.74
CA VAL A 30 -8.35 7.65 33.44
C VAL A 30 -9.09 8.88 32.93
N LEU A 31 -8.87 10.05 33.56
CA LEU A 31 -9.45 11.31 33.10
C LEU A 31 -8.94 11.74 31.71
N ARG A 32 -7.65 11.53 31.40
CA ARG A 32 -7.12 11.81 30.06
C ARG A 32 -7.73 10.91 29.00
N ASP A 33 -7.91 9.63 29.32
CA ASP A 33 -8.54 8.65 28.44
C ASP A 33 -10.00 9.04 28.17
N ALA A 34 -10.74 9.42 29.23
CA ALA A 34 -12.13 9.89 29.12
C ALA A 34 -12.26 11.16 28.26
N VAL A 35 -11.39 12.16 28.45
CA VAL A 35 -11.38 13.37 27.62
C VAL A 35 -11.05 13.05 26.17
N THR A 36 -10.13 12.11 25.92
CA THR A 36 -9.78 11.66 24.57
C THR A 36 -10.95 10.95 23.91
N ALA A 37 -11.67 10.09 24.63
CA ALA A 37 -12.84 9.40 24.14
C ALA A 37 -14.03 10.34 23.87
N TYR A 38 -14.19 11.39 24.69
CA TYR A 38 -15.25 12.40 24.50
C TYR A 38 -14.95 13.35 23.32
N ARG A 39 -13.68 13.56 22.98
CA ARG A 39 -13.32 14.40 21.84
C ARG A 39 -13.99 13.82 20.59
N PRO A 40 -14.73 14.64 19.81
CA PRO A 40 -15.26 14.20 18.53
C PRO A 40 -14.11 13.65 17.70
N HIS A 41 -14.20 12.38 17.31
CA HIS A 41 -13.31 11.87 16.28
C HIS A 41 -13.64 12.68 15.03
N ALA A 42 -12.62 13.27 14.40
CA ALA A 42 -12.83 13.99 13.15
C ALA A 42 -13.61 13.03 12.21
N PRO A 43 -14.75 13.47 11.65
CA PRO A 43 -15.58 12.56 10.90
C PRO A 43 -14.76 12.03 9.72
N HIS A 44 -14.81 10.71 9.50
CA HIS A 44 -14.09 10.03 8.43
C HIS A 44 -14.64 10.36 7.03
N ASP A 45 -15.49 11.40 6.92
CA ASP A 45 -16.08 11.97 5.71
C ASP A 45 -15.06 12.28 4.61
N TRP A 46 -13.76 12.35 4.91
CA TRP A 46 -12.73 12.51 3.88
C TRP A 46 -12.68 11.31 2.92
N ILE A 47 -13.04 10.10 3.38
CA ILE A 47 -13.12 8.91 2.53
C ILE A 47 -14.29 9.05 1.55
N GLU A 48 -15.45 9.44 2.06
CA GLU A 48 -16.66 9.65 1.26
C GLU A 48 -16.47 10.82 0.28
N LYS A 49 -15.83 11.90 0.71
CA LYS A 49 -15.48 13.06 -0.16
C LYS A 49 -14.41 12.73 -1.20
N GLY A 50 -13.52 11.78 -0.91
CA GLY A 50 -12.46 11.35 -1.83
C GLY A 50 -12.93 10.34 -2.87
N PHE A 51 -14.03 9.63 -2.61
CA PHE A 51 -14.57 8.63 -3.52
C PHE A 51 -15.04 9.28 -4.83
N GLY A 52 -14.48 8.85 -5.96
CA GLY A 52 -14.84 9.39 -7.28
C GLY A 52 -14.20 10.74 -7.64
N ALA A 53 -13.33 11.31 -6.79
CA ALA A 53 -12.67 12.60 -7.05
C ALA A 53 -11.88 12.64 -8.37
N TRP A 54 -11.51 11.48 -8.91
CA TRP A 54 -10.72 11.32 -10.12
C TRP A 54 -11.49 10.62 -11.26
N GLN A 55 -12.77 10.30 -11.05
CA GLN A 55 -13.56 9.50 -12.01
C GLN A 55 -13.76 10.21 -13.34
N SER A 56 -13.93 11.54 -13.32
CA SER A 56 -14.23 12.36 -14.50
C SER A 56 -13.01 13.07 -15.08
N ARG A 57 -11.80 12.75 -14.61
CA ARG A 57 -10.57 13.32 -15.12
C ARG A 57 -10.06 12.53 -16.31
N ASP A 58 -9.96 13.19 -17.45
CA ASP A 58 -9.45 12.66 -18.72
C ASP A 58 -7.96 12.97 -18.93
N ASP A 59 -7.40 13.88 -18.13
CA ASP A 59 -5.98 14.24 -18.14
C ASP A 59 -5.08 13.24 -17.41
N ILE A 60 -5.66 12.27 -16.72
CA ILE A 60 -4.97 11.16 -16.07
C ILE A 60 -5.26 9.91 -16.89
N GLY A 61 -4.20 9.32 -17.45
CA GLY A 61 -4.32 8.10 -18.27
C GLY A 61 -4.85 6.90 -17.49
N ASP A 62 -5.17 5.83 -18.22
CA ASP A 62 -5.70 4.60 -17.62
C ASP A 62 -4.68 3.96 -16.64
N ALA A 63 -5.14 3.68 -15.42
CA ALA A 63 -4.29 3.17 -14.36
C ALA A 63 -3.79 1.74 -14.63
N VAL A 64 -4.57 0.92 -15.34
CA VAL A 64 -4.16 -0.44 -15.70
C VAL A 64 -3.09 -0.39 -16.79
N ASP A 65 -3.24 0.49 -17.77
CA ASP A 65 -2.24 0.69 -18.82
C ASP A 65 -0.93 1.23 -18.23
N TRP A 66 -1.00 2.20 -17.32
CA TRP A 66 0.17 2.67 -16.57
C TRP A 66 0.84 1.54 -15.78
N GLN A 67 0.08 0.74 -15.02
CA GLN A 67 0.62 -0.41 -14.27
C GLN A 67 1.23 -1.49 -15.18
N ARG A 68 0.67 -1.71 -16.37
CA ARG A 68 1.21 -2.66 -17.36
C ARG A 68 2.56 -2.17 -17.85
N ARG A 69 2.66 -0.90 -18.21
CA ARG A 69 3.89 -0.28 -18.70
C ARG A 69 4.99 -0.25 -17.63
N GLU A 70 4.66 0.09 -16.38
CA GLU A 70 5.61 0.03 -15.25
C GLU A 70 6.15 -1.38 -15.02
N ARG A 71 5.27 -2.38 -15.11
CA ARG A 71 5.70 -3.78 -14.99
C ARG A 71 6.61 -4.20 -16.15
N ALA A 72 6.29 -3.77 -17.37
CA ALA A 72 7.10 -4.04 -18.55
C ALA A 72 8.50 -3.41 -18.46
N ALA A 73 8.62 -2.18 -17.92
CA ALA A 73 9.91 -1.51 -17.72
C ALA A 73 10.84 -2.24 -16.72
N SER A 74 10.27 -3.12 -15.89
CA SER A 74 11.05 -3.95 -14.96
C SER A 74 11.50 -5.28 -15.55
N THR A 75 11.05 -5.66 -16.75
CA THR A 75 11.45 -6.91 -17.41
C THR A 75 12.94 -6.86 -17.76
N ARG A 76 13.62 -7.98 -17.55
CA ARG A 76 15.05 -8.13 -17.81
C ARG A 76 15.32 -8.99 -19.04
N PRO A 77 16.49 -8.85 -19.69
CA PRO A 77 16.86 -9.66 -20.86
C PRO A 77 16.86 -11.17 -20.61
N TRP A 78 17.04 -11.62 -19.37
CA TRP A 78 17.01 -13.03 -19.01
C TRP A 78 15.64 -13.55 -18.56
N ASP A 79 14.61 -12.70 -18.55
CA ASP A 79 13.27 -13.10 -18.14
C ASP A 79 12.54 -13.90 -19.24
N ALA A 80 11.76 -14.88 -18.81
CA ALA A 80 10.98 -15.77 -19.67
C ALA A 80 9.96 -15.05 -20.59
N ASP A 81 9.47 -13.89 -20.17
CA ASP A 81 8.52 -13.05 -20.92
C ASP A 81 9.17 -11.92 -21.72
N TYR A 82 10.50 -11.82 -21.77
CA TYR A 82 11.21 -10.74 -22.47
C TYR A 82 10.67 -10.50 -23.89
N GLU A 83 10.61 -11.54 -24.73
CA GLU A 83 10.17 -11.40 -26.14
C GLU A 83 8.73 -10.91 -26.27
N ALA A 84 7.84 -11.33 -25.36
CA ALA A 84 6.45 -10.92 -25.35
C ALA A 84 6.32 -9.46 -24.90
N THR A 85 7.00 -9.08 -23.83
CA THR A 85 7.01 -7.71 -23.31
C THR A 85 7.65 -6.74 -24.30
N ARG A 86 8.75 -7.15 -24.96
CA ARG A 86 9.46 -6.40 -26.00
C ARG A 86 8.61 -6.14 -27.24
N ALA A 87 7.72 -7.06 -27.58
CA ALA A 87 6.77 -6.89 -28.68
C ALA A 87 5.62 -5.94 -28.32
N GLU A 88 5.16 -5.94 -27.06
CA GLU A 88 4.09 -5.05 -26.59
C GLU A 88 4.58 -3.62 -26.30
N PHE A 89 5.79 -3.45 -25.77
CA PHE A 89 6.38 -2.17 -25.37
C PHE A 89 7.77 -1.97 -25.98
N PRO A 90 7.90 -1.83 -27.31
CA PRO A 90 9.19 -1.80 -27.99
C PRO A 90 10.05 -0.59 -27.63
N ASP A 91 9.45 0.47 -27.11
CA ASP A 91 10.10 1.71 -26.71
C ASP A 91 10.78 1.64 -25.34
N LEU A 92 10.52 0.58 -24.56
CA LEU A 92 11.11 0.37 -23.23
C LEU A 92 12.43 -0.40 -23.27
N PHE A 93 12.83 -0.92 -24.42
CA PHE A 93 14.00 -1.78 -24.58
C PHE A 93 14.89 -1.26 -25.70
N ASP A 94 16.19 -1.44 -25.54
CA ASP A 94 17.17 -1.02 -26.52
C ASP A 94 17.89 -2.21 -27.21
N ALA A 95 18.78 -1.88 -28.14
CA ALA A 95 19.54 -2.88 -28.88
C ALA A 95 20.56 -3.64 -28.01
N ASN A 96 20.93 -3.11 -26.84
CA ASN A 96 21.78 -3.81 -25.89
C ASN A 96 20.98 -4.88 -25.13
N ASP A 97 19.75 -4.57 -24.70
CA ASP A 97 18.83 -5.54 -24.11
C ASP A 97 18.60 -6.74 -25.06
N ASP A 98 18.35 -6.46 -26.34
CA ASP A 98 18.16 -7.49 -27.36
C ASP A 98 19.42 -8.37 -27.54
N ARG A 99 20.62 -7.78 -27.44
CA ARG A 99 21.89 -8.52 -27.50
C ARG A 99 22.11 -9.40 -26.27
N GLU A 100 21.83 -8.88 -25.09
CA GLU A 100 21.96 -9.60 -23.82
C GLU A 100 20.99 -10.78 -23.74
N HIS A 101 19.76 -10.61 -24.25
CA HIS A 101 18.78 -11.68 -24.33
C HIS A 101 19.28 -12.84 -25.20
N GLU A 102 19.80 -12.55 -26.39
CA GLU A 102 20.35 -13.59 -27.28
C GLU A 102 21.59 -14.27 -26.67
N ALA A 103 22.47 -13.51 -26.00
CA ALA A 103 23.61 -14.09 -25.29
C ALA A 103 23.18 -15.03 -24.15
N HIS A 104 22.16 -14.63 -23.37
CA HIS A 104 21.61 -15.45 -22.30
C HIS A 104 20.93 -16.72 -22.83
N LYS A 105 20.17 -16.61 -23.94
CA LYS A 105 19.58 -17.77 -24.64
C LYS A 105 20.64 -18.76 -25.09
N ALA A 106 21.72 -18.28 -25.71
CA ALA A 106 22.83 -19.12 -26.14
C ALA A 106 23.51 -19.82 -24.95
N TRP A 107 23.81 -19.08 -23.89
CA TRP A 107 24.38 -19.63 -22.66
C TRP A 107 23.48 -20.71 -22.02
N LEU A 108 22.17 -20.48 -21.94
CA LEU A 108 21.23 -21.49 -21.43
C LEU A 108 21.26 -22.77 -22.26
N ALA A 109 21.33 -22.65 -23.59
CA ALA A 109 21.42 -23.80 -24.49
C ALA A 109 22.72 -24.60 -24.29
N GLU A 110 23.86 -23.92 -24.06
CA GLU A 110 25.13 -24.56 -23.71
C GLU A 110 25.06 -25.33 -22.37
N GLN A 111 24.28 -24.82 -21.41
CA GLN A 111 24.03 -25.49 -20.12
C GLN A 111 22.95 -26.59 -20.21
N GLY A 112 22.43 -26.89 -21.41
CA GLY A 112 21.36 -27.88 -21.61
C GLY A 112 19.97 -27.42 -21.14
N GLY A 113 19.81 -26.13 -20.85
CA GLY A 113 18.56 -25.48 -20.43
C GLY A 113 17.86 -24.73 -21.57
N LYS A 114 16.69 -24.17 -21.25
CA LYS A 114 15.93 -23.26 -22.12
C LYS A 114 15.15 -22.27 -21.26
N LEU A 115 14.86 -21.08 -21.80
CA LEU A 115 13.92 -20.16 -21.17
C LEU A 115 12.56 -20.85 -21.05
N ASP A 116 12.07 -20.94 -19.82
CA ASP A 116 10.77 -21.54 -19.55
C ASP A 116 9.66 -20.61 -20.03
N LYS A 117 8.48 -21.14 -20.38
CA LYS A 117 7.37 -20.27 -20.77
C LYS A 117 6.92 -19.41 -19.58
N PRO A 118 6.51 -18.15 -19.79
CA PRO A 118 5.99 -17.34 -18.70
C PRO A 118 4.81 -18.04 -18.06
N LYS A 119 4.84 -18.17 -16.72
CA LYS A 119 3.78 -18.86 -15.96
C LYS A 119 2.44 -18.18 -16.29
N LYS A 120 1.48 -18.93 -16.84
CA LYS A 120 0.13 -18.42 -17.10
C LYS A 120 -0.44 -17.85 -15.79
N LYS A 121 -0.67 -16.54 -15.75
CA LYS A 121 -1.30 -15.89 -14.61
C LYS A 121 -2.68 -16.51 -14.42
N ARG A 122 -2.97 -17.07 -13.24
CA ARG A 122 -4.30 -17.58 -12.90
C ARG A 122 -5.31 -16.45 -13.07
N GLN A 123 -6.13 -16.49 -14.13
CA GLN A 123 -7.31 -15.66 -14.23
C GLN A 123 -8.25 -16.07 -13.08
N LYS A 124 -8.29 -15.27 -12.00
CA LYS A 124 -9.38 -15.36 -11.04
C LYS A 124 -10.62 -14.84 -11.77
N LYS A 125 -11.60 -15.74 -11.94
CA LYS A 125 -12.98 -15.40 -12.33
C LYS A 125 -13.62 -14.51 -11.27
#